data_AF-A0A1M7TDC1-F1
#
_entry.id   AF-A0A1M7TDC1-F1
#
_cell.length_a   1.000
_cell.length_b   1.000
_cell.length_c   1.000
_cell.angle_alpha   90.00
_cell.angle_beta   90.00
_cell.angle_gamma   90.00
#
_symmetry.space_group_name_H-M   'P 1'
#
loop_
_entity.id
_entity.type
_entity.pdbx_description
1 polymer ?
#
loop_
_entity_poly.entity_id
_entity_poly.type
_entity_poly.pdbx_seq_one_letter_code
_entity_poly.pdbx_strand_id
1 'polypeptide(L)' 'MHLSTESALRARARKLGYAIRKSRSRSIHEDNLGQYALVKESNNEVVLGERFDASLEDIAEYLN' A
#
# COMPACT_ATOMS: atom_id res chain seq x y z
N MET A 1 8.47 5.76 16.55
CA MET A 1 8.24 5.80 15.09
C MET A 1 6.73 5.94 14.89
N HIS A 2 6.27 7.00 14.21
CA HIS A 2 4.84 7.27 14.08
C HIS A 2 4.27 6.32 13.02
N LEU A 3 3.46 5.34 13.44
CA LEU A 3 2.67 4.50 12.53
C LEU A 3 1.81 5.43 11.66
N SER A 4 2.26 5.66 10.44
CA SER A 4 1.48 6.44 9.47
C SER A 4 0.25 5.62 9.14
N THR A 5 -0.93 6.14 9.47
CA THR A 5 -2.19 5.44 9.19
C THR A 5 -2.33 5.19 7.69
N GLU A 6 -3.02 4.11 7.30
CA GLU A 6 -3.28 3.75 5.90
C GLU A 6 -3.75 4.95 5.07
N SER A 7 -4.61 5.79 5.66
CA SER A 7 -5.12 7.02 5.04
C SER A 7 -4.02 8.03 4.71
N ALA A 8 -3.02 8.20 5.58
CA ALA A 8 -1.90 9.10 5.35
C ALA A 8 -0.98 8.57 4.24
N LEU A 9 -0.73 7.26 4.21
CA LEU A 9 0.04 6.62 3.15
C LEU A 9 -0.66 6.68 1.81
N ARG A 10 -1.99 6.46 1.76
CA ARG A 10 -2.80 6.65 0.55
C ARG A 10 -2.73 8.08 0.03
N ALA A 11 -2.78 9.08 0.92
CA ALA A 11 -2.68 10.48 0.53
C ALA A 11 -1.28 10.81 -0.04
N ARG A 12 -0.21 10.30 0.58
CA ARG A 12 1.16 10.44 0.08
C ARG A 12 1.37 9.75 -1.26
N ALA A 13 0.94 8.49 -1.37
CA ALA A 13 1.00 7.73 -2.61
C ALA A 13 0.35 8.51 -3.75
N ARG A 14 -0.88 9.02 -3.54
CA ARG A 14 -1.60 9.83 -4.54
C ARG A 14 -0.85 11.09 -4.94
N LYS A 15 -0.24 11.79 -3.99
CA LYS A 15 0.59 12.98 -4.27
C LYS A 15 1.78 12.64 -5.19
N LEU A 16 2.30 11.42 -5.08
CA LEU A 16 3.42 10.91 -5.87
C LEU A 16 2.98 10.19 -7.16
N GLY A 17 1.67 10.11 -7.44
CA GLY A 17 1.13 9.43 -8.63
C GLY A 17 1.01 7.91 -8.48
N TYR A 18 0.94 7.41 -7.24
CA TYR A 18 0.71 6.01 -6.91
C TYR A 18 -0.64 5.83 -6.20
N ALA A 19 -1.20 4.64 -6.31
CA ALA A 19 -2.39 4.21 -5.61
C ALA A 19 -2.10 2.95 -4.80
N ILE A 20 -2.54 2.93 -3.55
CA ILE A 20 -2.48 1.73 -2.70
C ILE A 20 -3.77 0.94 -2.92
N ARG A 21 -3.65 -0.27 -3.45
CA ARG A 21 -4.73 -1.26 -3.56
C ARG A 21 -4.63 -2.25 -2.41
N LYS A 22 -5.78 -2.57 -1.82
CA LYS A 22 -5.90 -3.63 -0.80
C LYS A 22 -6.59 -4.83 -1.43
N SER A 23 -6.15 -6.03 -1.10
CA SER A 23 -6.86 -7.24 -1.49
C SER A 23 -8.28 -7.25 -0.89
N ARG A 24 -9.26 -7.74 -1.65
CA ARG A 24 -10.68 -7.79 -1.21
C ARG A 24 -11.01 -9.02 -0.35
N SER A 25 -10.02 -9.86 -0.03
CA SER A 25 -10.22 -11.00 0.86
C SER A 25 -10.66 -10.50 2.24
N ARG A 26 -11.92 -10.80 2.59
CA ARG A 26 -12.63 -10.32 3.81
C ARG A 26 -12.07 -10.87 5.12
N SER A 27 -11.12 -11.79 5.09
CA SER A 27 -10.46 -12.33 6.29
C SER A 27 -9.39 -11.36 6.76
N ILE A 28 -9.81 -10.32 7.48
CA ILE A 28 -8.94 -9.34 8.14
C ILE A 28 -8.56 -9.93 9.50
N HIS A 29 -7.39 -10.56 9.60
CA HIS A 29 -6.75 -10.87 10.88
C HIS A 29 -5.95 -9.67 11.37
N GLU A 30 -5.78 -9.53 12.68
CA GLU A 30 -5.01 -8.46 13.34
C GLU A 30 -3.56 -8.37 12.85
N ASP A 31 -3.03 -9.42 12.23
CA ASP A 31 -1.65 -9.51 11.71
C ASP A 31 -1.52 -9.40 10.18
N ASN A 32 -2.58 -8.99 9.44
CA ASN A 32 -2.50 -8.87 7.98
C ASN A 32 -1.71 -7.63 7.53
N LEU A 33 -0.40 -7.66 7.79
CA LEU A 33 0.56 -6.68 7.35
C LEU A 33 0.78 -6.77 5.83
N GLY A 34 0.66 -7.93 5.18
CA GLY A 34 0.92 -8.10 3.73
C GLY A 34 -0.35 -8.30 2.88
N GLN A 35 -1.21 -7.28 2.76
CA GLN A 35 -2.41 -7.31 1.90
C GLN A 35 -2.52 -6.13 0.94
N TYR A 36 -1.46 -5.36 0.80
CA TYR A 36 -1.45 -4.15 -0.01
C TYR A 36 -0.57 -4.33 -1.24
N ALA A 37 -0.92 -3.56 -2.26
CA ALA A 37 -0.15 -3.41 -3.48
C ALA A 37 -0.04 -1.92 -3.77
N LEU A 38 1.16 -1.45 -4.07
CA LEU A 38 1.39 -0.11 -4.59
C LEU A 38 1.35 -0.19 -6.11
N VAL A 39 0.40 0.50 -6.72
CA VAL A 39 0.27 0.59 -8.17
C VAL A 39 0.51 2.01 -8.63
N LYS A 40 1.06 2.18 -9.83
CA LYS A 40 1.26 3.50 -10.43
C LYS A 40 -0.03 3.94 -11.13
N GLU A 41 -0.53 5.14 -10.82
CA GLU A 41 -1.80 5.60 -11.38
C GLU A 41 -1.73 5.82 -12.91
N SER A 42 -0.54 6.06 -13.45
CA SER A 42 -0.35 6.31 -14.89
C SER A 42 -0.67 5.12 -15.79
N ASN A 43 -0.37 3.90 -15.34
CA ASN A 43 -0.44 2.69 -16.17
C ASN A 43 -0.97 1.45 -15.41
N ASN A 44 -1.42 1.62 -14.17
CA ASN A 44 -1.80 0.52 -13.27
C ASN A 44 -0.69 -0.53 -13.08
N GLU A 45 0.56 -0.16 -13.30
CA GLU A 45 1.70 -1.05 -13.08
C GLU A 45 1.89 -1.26 -11.58
N VAL A 46 2.06 -2.52 -11.17
CA VAL A 46 2.33 -2.83 -9.76
C VAL A 46 3.80 -2.58 -9.49
N VAL A 47 4.07 -1.63 -8.60
CA VAL A 47 5.41 -1.22 -8.18
C VAL A 47 5.86 -2.02 -6.97
N LEU A 48 4.92 -2.32 -6.08
CA LEU A 48 5.17 -3.07 -4.86
C LEU A 48 3.97 -3.96 -4.56
N GLY A 49 4.21 -5.17 -4.06
CA GLY A 49 3.11 -6.05 -3.67
C GLY A 49 2.33 -6.60 -4.87
N GLU A 50 3.02 -7.15 -5.89
CA GLU A 50 2.40 -7.71 -7.11
C GLU A 50 1.25 -8.67 -6.80
N ARG A 51 1.35 -9.41 -5.68
CA ARG A 51 0.34 -10.35 -5.21
C ARG A 51 -0.35 -9.89 -3.93
N PHE A 52 -0.37 -8.58 -3.71
CA PHE A 52 -0.82 -7.95 -2.46
C PHE A 52 0.03 -8.33 -1.26
N ASP A 53 1.30 -8.68 -1.46
CA ASP A 53 2.23 -9.14 -0.43
C ASP A 53 2.99 -7.99 0.27
N ALA A 54 2.76 -6.74 -0.13
CA ALA A 54 3.40 -5.59 0.50
C ALA A 54 2.67 -5.13 1.76
N SER A 55 3.47 -4.63 2.71
CA SER A 55 2.96 -4.02 3.92
C SER A 55 2.87 -2.50 3.87
N LEU A 56 2.09 -1.94 4.80
CA LEU A 56 2.02 -0.49 4.95
C LEU A 56 3.38 0.10 5.32
N GLU A 57 4.22 -0.66 6.04
CA GLU A 57 5.58 -0.27 6.38
C GLU A 57 6.48 -0.28 5.16
N ASP A 58 6.44 -1.33 4.33
CA ASP A 58 7.20 -1.38 3.08
C ASP A 58 6.79 -0.26 2.12
N ILE A 59 5.48 0.00 2.03
CA ILE A 59 4.95 1.11 1.23
C ILE A 59 5.38 2.45 1.83
N ALA A 60 5.38 2.60 3.16
CA ALA A 60 5.85 3.81 3.81
C ALA A 60 7.33 4.06 3.52
N GLU A 61 8.17 3.02 3.58
CA GLU A 61 9.58 3.08 3.28
C GLU A 61 9.83 3.45 1.81
N TYR A 62 9.08 2.87 0.88
CA TYR A 62 9.17 3.22 -0.55
C TYR A 62 8.74 4.67 -0.86
N LEU A 63 7.75 5.19 -0.12
CA LEU A 63 7.20 6.55 -0.32
C LEU A 63 7.92 7.63 0.50
N ASN A 64 8.94 7.27 1.29
CA ASN A 64 9.72 8.20 2.12
C ASN A 64 10.84 8.86 1.31
#